data_AF-B3E8A6-F1
#
_entry.id   AF-B3E8A6-F1
#
_cell.length_a   1.000
_cell.length_b   1.000
_cell.length_c   1.000
_cell.angle_alpha   90.00
_cell.angle_beta   90.00
_cell.angle_gamma   90.00
#
_symmetry.space_group_name_H-M   'P 1'
#
loop_
_entity.id
_entity.type
_entity.pdbx_description
1 polymer ?
#
loop_
_entity_poly.entity_id
_entity_poly.type
_entity_poly.pdbx_seq_one_letter_code
_entity_poly.pdbx_strand_id
1 'polypeptide(L)'
;MIEFNLKGISITATVEMERYDFRDKGGHYKTRFNRNTLVKADFWGFVVDNDLTELATVKSTLNYFMQAYWKRSSKASSKIELATALKHDYGVQQQSLYLVARQKNSIHSLEISLIENGKTANNIYLSGQEVIMLDIAIGKAINLLTPTYQLMEGHV
;
A
#
# COMPACT_ATOMS: atom_id res chain seq x y z
N MET A 1 -16.44 2.36 -2.93
CA MET A 1 -15.42 2.92 -2.02
C MET A 1 -14.97 1.83 -1.07
N ILE A 2 -13.66 1.61 -0.93
CA ILE A 2 -13.08 0.75 0.09
C ILE A 2 -12.48 1.67 1.16
N GLU A 3 -12.79 1.40 2.42
CA GLU A 3 -12.19 2.08 3.56
C GLU A 3 -11.82 1.04 4.62
N PHE A 4 -10.61 1.15 5.15
CA PHE A 4 -10.10 0.31 6.21
C PHE A 4 -9.29 1.17 7.16
N ASN A 5 -9.51 0.99 8.47
CA ASN A 5 -8.80 1.71 9.52
C ASN A 5 -8.31 0.72 10.58
N LEU A 6 -7.02 0.81 10.94
CA LEU A 6 -6.41 0.00 11.98
C LEU A 6 -5.35 0.81 12.73
N LYS A 7 -5.61 1.13 13.99
CA LYS A 7 -4.66 1.83 14.88
C LYS A 7 -4.07 3.13 14.28
N GLY A 8 -4.86 3.87 13.52
CA GLY A 8 -4.46 5.10 12.85
C GLY A 8 -3.76 4.93 11.49
N ILE A 9 -3.60 3.68 11.02
CA ILE A 9 -3.31 3.39 9.61
C ILE A 9 -4.64 3.34 8.87
N SER A 10 -4.76 4.07 7.75
CA SER A 10 -5.95 4.04 6.91
C SER A 10 -5.62 3.64 5.48
N ILE A 11 -6.44 2.76 4.89
CA ILE A 11 -6.39 2.41 3.47
C ILE A 11 -7.71 2.83 2.85
N THR A 12 -7.65 3.67 1.84
CA THR A 12 -8.81 4.15 1.09
C THR A 12 -8.64 3.87 -0.39
N ALA A 13 -9.72 3.44 -1.04
CA ALA A 13 -9.73 3.34 -2.49
C ALA A 13 -11.08 3.77 -3.07
N THR A 14 -11.04 4.68 -4.04
CA THR A 14 -12.21 5.14 -4.80
C THR A 14 -12.05 4.77 -6.26
N VAL A 15 -13.17 4.46 -6.89
CA VAL A 15 -13.26 4.22 -8.33
C VAL A 15 -14.41 5.05 -8.82
N GLU A 16 -14.11 5.98 -9.72
CA GLU A 16 -15.08 6.83 -10.39
C GLU A 16 -15.10 6.44 -11.87
N MET A 17 -16.30 6.27 -12.42
CA MET A 17 -16.47 6.03 -13.85
C MET A 17 -17.12 7.24 -14.49
N GLU A 18 -16.40 7.87 -15.40
CA GLU A 18 -16.90 8.93 -16.24
C GLU A 18 -17.30 8.35 -17.60
N ARG A 19 -18.50 8.68 -18.05
CA ARG A 19 -18.96 8.35 -19.40
C ARG A 19 -18.95 9.63 -20.23
N TYR A 20 -18.35 9.57 -21.41
CA TYR A 20 -18.51 10.62 -22.41
C TYR A 20 -18.81 10.03 -23.78
N ASP A 21 -19.77 10.67 -24.44
CA ASP A 21 -20.19 10.33 -25.79
C ASP A 21 -19.53 11.32 -26.76
N PHE A 22 -18.91 10.82 -27.82
CA PHE A 22 -18.24 11.62 -28.85
C PHE A 22 -18.61 11.12 -30.24
N ARG A 23 -18.48 11.99 -31.25
CA ARG A 23 -18.61 11.61 -32.65
C ARG A 23 -17.24 11.33 -33.24
N ASP A 24 -17.10 10.22 -33.96
CA ASP A 24 -15.89 9.96 -34.74
C ASP A 24 -15.89 10.73 -36.07
N LYS A 25 -14.78 10.65 -36.82
CA LYS A 25 -14.62 11.33 -38.12
C LYS A 25 -15.67 10.90 -39.16
N GLY A 26 -16.35 9.77 -38.97
CA GLY A 26 -17.44 9.27 -39.82
C GLY A 26 -18.83 9.71 -39.38
N GLY A 27 -18.95 10.47 -38.28
CA GLY A 27 -20.22 10.94 -37.74
C GLY A 27 -20.96 9.89 -36.89
N HIS A 28 -20.33 8.75 -36.60
CA HIS A 28 -20.90 7.73 -35.73
C HIS A 28 -20.73 8.12 -34.26
N TYR A 29 -21.76 7.87 -33.44
CA TYR A 29 -21.68 8.03 -31.99
C TYR A 29 -20.86 6.90 -31.38
N LYS A 30 -19.87 7.26 -30.58
CA LYS A 30 -19.10 6.34 -29.74
C LYS A 30 -19.19 6.76 -28.29
N THR A 31 -19.39 5.79 -27.43
CA THR A 31 -19.36 5.96 -25.98
C THR A 31 -18.01 5.48 -25.46
N ARG A 32 -17.35 6.30 -24.64
CA ARG A 32 -16.14 5.91 -23.91
C ARG A 32 -16.38 6.02 -22.42
N PHE A 33 -15.82 5.05 -21.70
CA PHE A 33 -15.77 5.03 -20.25
C PHE A 33 -14.34 5.34 -19.83
N ASN A 34 -14.18 6.38 -19.02
CA ASN A 34 -12.94 6.65 -18.31
C ASN A 34 -13.11 6.20 -16.86
N ARG A 35 -12.14 5.45 -16.37
CA ARG A 35 -12.15 4.95 -14.99
C ARG A 35 -11.03 5.63 -14.23
N ASN A 36 -11.38 6.55 -13.34
CA ASN A 36 -10.46 7.20 -12.44
C ASN A 36 -10.41 6.38 -11.16
N THR A 37 -9.22 5.92 -10.77
CA THR A 37 -9.03 5.16 -9.53
C THR A 37 -8.03 5.90 -8.66
N LEU A 38 -8.37 6.03 -7.38
CA LEU A 38 -7.50 6.58 -6.34
C LEU A 38 -7.30 5.51 -5.28
N VAL A 39 -6.05 5.22 -4.94
CA VAL A 39 -5.67 4.32 -3.86
C VAL A 39 -4.70 5.06 -2.96
N LYS A 40 -5.09 5.25 -1.71
CA LYS A 40 -4.30 5.95 -0.70
C LYS A 40 -4.10 5.06 0.52
N ALA A 41 -2.85 4.91 0.94
CA ALA A 41 -2.47 4.34 2.23
C ALA A 41 -1.83 5.42 3.11
N ASP A 42 -2.37 5.63 4.30
CA ASP A 42 -1.97 6.68 5.24
C ASP A 42 -1.46 6.05 6.53
N PHE A 43 -0.22 6.35 6.91
CA PHE A 43 0.41 5.91 8.16
C PHE A 43 0.72 7.14 9.01
N TRP A 44 -0.31 7.70 9.65
CA TRP A 44 -0.22 8.91 10.47
C TRP A 44 0.38 10.12 9.74
N GLY A 45 -0.02 10.33 8.48
CA GLY A 45 0.46 11.43 7.64
C GLY A 45 1.56 11.04 6.67
N PHE A 46 2.18 9.86 6.80
CA PHE A 46 2.98 9.28 5.71
C PHE A 46 2.03 8.68 4.67
N VAL A 47 1.84 9.38 3.55
CA VAL A 47 0.82 9.07 2.55
C VAL A 47 1.46 8.46 1.31
N VAL A 48 1.09 7.21 1.01
CA VAL A 48 1.36 6.57 -0.28
C VAL A 48 0.12 6.71 -1.16
N ASP A 49 0.19 7.52 -2.21
CA ASP A 49 -0.93 7.83 -3.11
C ASP A 49 -0.66 7.35 -4.54
N ASN A 50 -1.42 6.37 -5.01
CA ASN A 50 -1.34 5.75 -6.34
C ASN A 50 0.06 5.25 -6.78
N ASP A 51 1.05 5.27 -5.89
CA ASP A 51 2.38 4.72 -6.15
C ASP A 51 2.34 3.19 -5.98
N LEU A 52 2.18 2.49 -7.10
CA LEU A 52 2.15 1.03 -7.12
C LEU A 52 3.44 0.40 -6.56
N THR A 53 4.60 1.04 -6.74
CA THR A 53 5.88 0.53 -6.24
C THR A 53 5.91 0.55 -4.72
N GLU A 54 5.54 1.67 -4.11
CA GLU A 54 5.50 1.81 -2.66
C GLU A 54 4.40 0.93 -2.05
N LEU A 55 3.20 0.90 -2.64
CA LEU A 55 2.11 0.02 -2.21
C LEU A 55 2.51 -1.46 -2.29
N ALA A 56 3.18 -1.88 -3.38
CA ALA A 56 3.69 -3.23 -3.52
C ALA A 56 4.82 -3.54 -2.52
N THR A 57 5.64 -2.55 -2.17
CA THR A 57 6.69 -2.67 -1.14
C THR A 57 6.09 -2.91 0.23
N VAL A 58 5.05 -2.15 0.60
CA VAL A 58 4.30 -2.39 1.84
C VAL A 58 3.66 -3.78 1.79
N LYS A 59 2.93 -4.11 0.73
CA LYS A 59 2.25 -5.40 0.60
C LYS A 59 3.21 -6.59 0.69
N SER A 60 4.31 -6.56 -0.04
CA SER A 60 5.31 -7.63 -0.03
C SER A 60 5.98 -7.77 1.34
N THR A 61 6.22 -6.67 2.05
CA THR A 61 6.76 -6.70 3.42
C THR A 61 5.79 -7.38 4.39
N LEU A 62 4.49 -7.02 4.34
CA LEU A 62 3.46 -7.67 5.16
C LEU A 62 3.35 -9.17 4.84
N ASN A 63 3.36 -9.51 3.55
CA ASN A 63 3.28 -10.88 3.10
C ASN A 63 4.51 -11.70 3.54
N TYR A 64 5.71 -11.14 3.39
CA TYR A 64 6.96 -11.76 3.81
C TYR A 64 6.96 -12.01 5.33
N PHE A 65 6.52 -11.04 6.14
CA PHE A 65 6.34 -11.24 7.58
C PHE A 65 5.43 -12.44 7.85
N MET A 66 4.28 -12.54 7.19
CA MET A 66 3.35 -13.66 7.40
C MET A 66 3.94 -15.03 6.99
N GLN A 67 4.66 -15.10 5.88
CA GLN A 67 5.22 -16.35 5.39
C GLN A 67 6.47 -16.81 6.15
N ALA A 68 7.39 -15.88 6.40
CA ALA A 68 8.70 -16.17 6.96
C ALA A 68 8.63 -16.28 8.49
N TYR A 69 7.84 -15.44 9.14
CA TYR A 69 7.88 -15.27 10.59
C TYR A 69 6.78 -16.05 11.31
N TRP A 70 5.52 -15.95 10.86
CA TRP A 70 4.40 -16.62 11.55
C TRP A 70 4.40 -18.14 11.35
N LYS A 71 4.73 -18.64 10.15
CA LYS A 71 4.65 -20.08 9.85
C LYS A 71 5.88 -20.89 10.28
N ARG A 72 7.04 -20.25 10.48
CA ARG A 72 8.32 -20.93 10.75
C ARG A 72 8.85 -20.79 12.18
N SER A 73 8.26 -19.90 12.98
CA SER A 73 8.64 -19.67 14.39
C SER A 73 8.52 -20.89 15.30
N SER A 74 7.82 -21.94 14.88
CA SER A 74 7.60 -23.16 15.67
C SER A 74 8.78 -24.15 15.67
N LYS A 75 9.79 -24.01 14.79
CA LYS A 75 10.83 -25.05 14.61
C LYS A 75 12.26 -24.67 14.95
N ALA A 76 12.60 -23.40 15.09
CA ALA A 76 13.91 -22.98 15.59
C ALA A 76 13.87 -21.49 15.89
N SER A 77 14.75 -21.05 16.78
CA SER A 77 15.14 -19.67 17.06
C SER A 77 15.72 -18.96 15.82
N SER A 78 15.01 -18.92 14.69
CA SER A 78 15.48 -18.25 13.48
C SER A 78 15.26 -16.76 13.63
N LYS A 79 16.35 -16.05 13.91
CA LYS A 79 16.43 -14.59 13.82
C LYS A 79 16.23 -14.22 12.34
N ILE A 80 15.04 -13.74 11.99
CA ILE A 80 14.76 -13.24 10.63
C ILE A 80 14.87 -11.73 10.70
N GLU A 81 15.81 -11.18 9.94
CA GLU A 81 15.99 -9.75 9.80
C GLU A 81 15.07 -9.25 8.69
N LEU A 82 13.87 -8.80 9.08
CA LEU A 82 12.98 -8.03 8.21
C LEU A 82 13.03 -6.58 8.67
N ALA A 83 13.58 -5.71 7.82
CA ALA A 83 13.56 -4.28 7.99
C ALA A 83 13.39 -3.61 6.63
N THR A 84 12.21 -3.06 6.38
CA THR A 84 11.90 -2.27 5.18
C THR A 84 11.70 -0.82 5.58
N ALA A 85 12.14 0.11 4.74
CA ALA A 85 11.91 1.53 4.92
C ALA A 85 11.42 2.16 3.61
N LEU A 86 10.36 2.97 3.69
CA LEU A 86 9.98 3.92 2.66
C LEU A 86 10.37 5.32 3.15
N LYS A 87 10.80 6.19 2.24
CA LYS A 87 11.27 7.53 2.57
C LYS A 87 10.66 8.54 1.62
N HIS A 88 10.02 9.56 2.17
CA HIS A 88 9.58 10.72 1.42
C HIS A 88 10.42 11.91 1.86
N ASP A 89 10.99 12.59 0.88
CA ASP A 89 11.77 13.80 1.08
C ASP A 89 10.99 14.99 0.51
N TYR A 90 10.31 15.72 1.39
CA TYR A 90 9.63 16.97 1.04
C TYR A 90 10.52 18.18 1.36
N GLY A 91 11.82 18.06 1.10
CA GLY A 91 12.82 19.11 1.33
C GLY A 91 13.14 19.31 2.81
N VAL A 92 12.32 20.09 3.52
CA VAL A 92 12.56 20.43 4.94
C VAL A 92 11.95 19.39 5.89
N GLN A 93 10.96 18.62 5.42
CA GLN A 93 10.32 17.56 6.19
C GLN A 93 10.67 16.22 5.58
N GLN A 94 11.63 15.53 6.20
CA GLN A 94 11.96 14.16 5.86
C GLN A 94 11.12 13.22 6.71
N GLN A 95 10.32 12.39 6.04
CA GLN A 95 9.56 11.34 6.68
C GLN A 95 10.08 9.97 6.23
N SER A 96 10.04 9.00 7.13
CA SER A 96 10.38 7.62 6.82
C SER A 96 9.46 6.67 7.54
N LEU A 97 8.86 5.75 6.79
CA LEU A 97 8.02 4.68 7.31
C LEU A 97 8.84 3.40 7.39
N TYR A 98 9.04 2.88 8.60
CA TYR A 98 9.75 1.63 8.84
C TYR A 98 8.77 0.51 9.15
N LEU A 99 9.03 -0.66 8.58
CA LEU A 99 8.33 -1.91 8.87
C LEU A 99 9.39 -2.94 9.29
N VAL A 100 9.39 -3.31 10.56
CA VAL A 100 10.46 -4.12 11.17
C VAL A 100 9.87 -5.30 11.94
N ALA A 101 10.36 -6.51 11.67
CA ALA A 101 9.96 -7.67 12.48
C ALA A 101 10.63 -7.61 13.87
N ARG A 102 9.83 -7.80 14.93
CA ARG A 102 10.28 -7.77 16.31
C ARG A 102 9.83 -9.01 17.06
N GLN A 103 10.75 -9.60 17.83
CA GLN A 103 10.49 -10.73 18.71
C GLN A 103 10.77 -10.33 20.15
N LYS A 104 9.79 -10.49 21.04
CA LYS A 104 9.95 -10.28 22.48
C LYS A 104 9.17 -11.33 23.24
N ASN A 105 9.80 -12.02 24.19
CA ASN A 105 9.17 -13.07 25.00
C ASN A 105 8.47 -14.15 24.14
N SER A 106 9.10 -14.58 23.05
CA SER A 106 8.54 -15.52 22.07
C SER A 106 7.28 -15.05 21.34
N ILE A 107 6.87 -13.79 21.54
CA ILE A 107 5.81 -13.14 20.78
C ILE A 107 6.42 -12.42 19.59
N HIS A 108 5.81 -12.67 18.46
CA HIS A 108 6.21 -12.23 17.14
C HIS A 108 5.28 -11.09 16.71
N SER A 109 5.85 -9.91 16.44
CA SER A 109 5.10 -8.72 16.01
C SER A 109 5.80 -7.99 14.86
N LEU A 110 5.03 -7.28 14.05
CA LEU A 110 5.56 -6.32 13.09
C LEU A 110 5.44 -4.92 13.70
N GLU A 111 6.59 -4.28 13.91
CA GLU A 111 6.63 -2.87 14.26
C GLU A 111 6.47 -2.03 12.99
N ILE A 112 5.51 -1.10 13.01
CA ILE A 112 5.38 -0.06 11.99
C ILE A 112 5.66 1.28 12.68
N SER A 113 6.63 2.03 12.20
CA SER A 113 7.06 3.30 12.82
C SER A 113 7.18 4.42 11.79
N LEU A 114 6.63 5.58 12.11
CA LEU A 114 6.86 6.82 11.40
C LEU A 114 8.00 7.59 12.07
N ILE A 115 9.05 7.88 11.30
CA ILE A 115 10.16 8.74 11.71
C ILE A 115 10.03 10.07 10.97
N GLU A 116 10.02 11.17 11.71
CA GLU A 116 10.02 12.52 11.17
C GLU A 116 11.25 13.26 11.69
N ASN A 117 12.02 13.87 10.79
CA ASN A 117 13.22 14.63 11.14
C ASN A 117 14.17 13.84 12.08
N GLY A 118 14.31 12.54 11.83
CA GLY A 118 15.16 11.63 12.59
C GLY A 118 14.60 11.16 13.95
N LYS A 119 13.39 11.54 14.33
CA LYS A 119 12.74 11.11 15.58
C LYS A 119 11.50 10.28 15.31
N THR A 120 11.25 9.27 16.14
CA THR A 120 10.01 8.50 16.06
C THR A 120 8.83 9.38 16.45
N ALA A 121 7.97 9.70 15.48
CA ALA A 121 6.75 10.45 15.69
C ALA A 121 5.61 9.53 16.14
N ASN A 122 5.53 8.33 15.57
CA ASN A 122 4.52 7.34 15.95
C ASN A 122 5.03 5.90 15.73
N ASN A 123 4.53 4.95 16.51
CA ASN A 123 4.76 3.54 16.26
C ASN A 123 3.64 2.65 16.79
N ILE A 124 3.47 1.48 16.15
CA ILE A 124 2.60 0.41 16.64
C ILE A 124 3.27 -0.94 16.45
N TYR A 125 2.79 -1.89 17.23
CA TYR A 125 3.10 -3.31 17.07
C TYR A 125 1.84 -4.03 16.60
N LEU A 126 1.96 -4.74 15.48
CA LEU A 126 0.90 -5.56 14.91
C LEU A 126 1.17 -7.03 15.20
N SER A 127 0.14 -7.72 15.68
CA SER A 127 0.07 -9.18 15.73
C SER A 127 -0.03 -9.78 14.33
N GLY A 128 0.18 -11.09 14.19
CA GLY A 128 0.02 -11.78 12.90
C GLY A 128 -1.38 -11.59 12.29
N GLN A 129 -2.43 -11.61 13.10
CA GLN A 129 -3.80 -11.36 12.62
C GLN A 129 -3.96 -9.95 12.05
N GLU A 130 -3.44 -8.94 12.74
CA GLU A 130 -3.51 -7.55 12.31
C GLU A 130 -2.70 -7.31 11.03
N VAL A 131 -1.55 -7.97 10.89
CA VAL A 131 -0.77 -7.95 9.64
C VAL A 131 -1.55 -8.58 8.48
N ILE A 132 -2.24 -9.70 8.70
CA ILE A 132 -3.13 -10.31 7.69
C ILE A 132 -4.23 -9.32 7.27
N MET A 133 -4.88 -8.68 8.24
CA MET A 133 -5.95 -7.71 7.95
C MET A 133 -5.44 -6.57 7.06
N LEU A 134 -4.27 -6.01 7.39
CA LEU A 134 -3.66 -4.95 6.61
C LEU A 134 -3.23 -5.43 5.21
N ASP A 135 -2.65 -6.64 5.08
CA ASP A 135 -2.27 -7.23 3.79
C ASP A 135 -3.48 -7.44 2.86
N ILE A 136 -4.60 -7.88 3.41
CA ILE A 136 -5.86 -8.05 2.68
C ILE A 136 -6.40 -6.68 2.23
N ALA A 137 -6.43 -5.69 3.12
CA ALA A 137 -6.92 -4.35 2.80
C ALA A 137 -6.10 -3.70 1.67
N ILE A 138 -4.77 -3.71 1.79
CA ILE A 138 -3.86 -3.19 0.77
C ILE A 138 -3.97 -3.99 -0.53
N GLY A 139 -4.05 -5.32 -0.45
CA GLY A 139 -4.21 -6.16 -1.65
C GLY A 139 -5.49 -5.86 -2.42
N LYS A 140 -6.61 -5.69 -1.71
CA LYS A 140 -7.89 -5.30 -2.33
C LYS A 140 -7.80 -3.91 -2.96
N ALA A 141 -7.12 -2.96 -2.31
CA ALA A 141 -6.94 -1.61 -2.84
C ALA A 141 -6.05 -1.61 -4.10
N ILE A 142 -4.89 -2.26 -4.07
CA ILE A 142 -3.98 -2.39 -5.22
C ILE A 142 -4.68 -3.03 -6.43
N ASN A 143 -5.49 -4.05 -6.22
CA ASN A 143 -6.22 -4.72 -7.31
C ASN A 143 -7.22 -3.80 -8.04
N LEU A 144 -7.54 -2.63 -7.49
CA LEU A 144 -8.34 -1.62 -8.17
C LEU A 144 -7.51 -0.79 -9.16
N LEU A 145 -6.19 -0.70 -8.99
CA LEU A 145 -5.29 -0.06 -9.94
C LEU A 145 -5.27 -0.90 -11.22
N THR A 146 -6.05 -0.51 -12.21
CA THR A 146 -6.02 -1.13 -13.53
C THR A 146 -4.93 -0.50 -14.41
N PRO A 147 -4.25 -1.29 -15.26
CA PRO A 147 -3.36 -0.74 -16.27
C PRO A 147 -4.10 0.28 -17.14
N THR A 148 -3.53 1.46 -17.29
CA THR A 148 -4.04 2.47 -18.22
C THR A 148 -3.56 2.08 -19.62
N TYR A 149 -4.45 1.57 -20.46
CA TYR A 149 -4.15 1.38 -21.87
C TYR A 149 -4.14 2.75 -22.56
N GLN A 150 -2.96 3.32 -22.80
CA GLN A 150 -2.81 4.31 -23.87
C GLN A 150 -2.84 3.55 -25.19
N LEU A 151 -4.00 3.56 -25.86
CA LEU A 151 -4.03 3.28 -27.29
C LEU A 151 -3.22 4.40 -27.94
N MET A 152 -1.98 4.10 -28.34
CA MET A 152 -1.28 4.94 -29.30
C MET A 152 -2.18 5.01 -30.54
N GLU A 153 -2.70 6.20 -30.85
CA GLU A 153 -3.34 6.43 -32.12
C GLU A 153 -2.28 6.15 -33.20
N GLY A 154 -2.39 4.98 -33.81
CA GLY A 154 -1.56 4.61 -34.95
C GLY A 154 -1.83 5.58 -36.08
N HIS A 155 -0.94 6.54 -36.27
CA HIS A 155 -0.74 7.16 -37.56
C HIS A 155 -0.04 6.13 -38.45
N VAL A 156 -0.84 5.42 -39.25
CA VAL A 156 -0.40 4.76 -40.48
C VAL A 156 -1.09 5.47 -41.64
#